data_AF-A0A402AG90-F1
#
_entry.id   AF-A0A402AG90-F1
#
_cell.length_a   1.000
_cell.length_b   1.000
_cell.length_c   1.000
_cell.angle_alpha   90.00
_cell.angle_beta   90.00
_cell.angle_gamma   90.00
#
_symmetry.space_group_name_H-M   'P 1'
#
loop_
_entity.id
_entity.type
_entity.pdbx_description
1 polymer ?
#
loop_
_entity_poly.entity_id
_entity_poly.type
_entity_poly.pdbx_seq_one_letter_code
_entity_poly.pdbx_strand_id
1 'polypeptide(L)'
;MEVGALDYTVVSEDTNYRSKKLVQILYRRCAPWQQVATLLKAFKDNDDKKFDTIVIQGVYNQERTIYEYTNGQLIFDRNVRLGSQTLKRYQIETDNGYAMDAVRIVVSE
;
A
#
# COMPACT_ATOMS: atom_id res chain seq x y z
N MET A 1 -1.32 -14.28 7.89
CA MET A 1 -0.86 -12.87 7.92
C MET A 1 -2.01 -11.85 8.01
N GLU A 2 -3.25 -12.16 7.65
CA GLU A 2 -4.40 -11.25 7.88
C GLU A 2 -4.94 -11.27 9.31
N VAL A 3 -4.56 -12.27 10.09
CA VAL A 3 -4.87 -12.37 11.52
C VAL A 3 -4.24 -11.16 12.22
N GLY A 4 -5.07 -10.17 12.56
CA GLY A 4 -4.66 -8.92 13.20
C GLY A 4 -4.74 -7.66 12.34
N ALA A 5 -5.16 -7.77 11.07
CA ALA A 5 -5.53 -6.62 10.25
C ALA A 5 -6.71 -5.86 10.88
N LEU A 6 -6.65 -4.54 10.82
CA LEU A 6 -7.69 -3.68 11.34
C LEU A 6 -8.81 -3.46 10.32
N ASP A 7 -9.95 -3.01 10.81
CA ASP A 7 -10.97 -2.42 9.95
C ASP A 7 -10.46 -1.09 9.40
N TYR A 8 -10.78 -0.83 8.14
CA TYR A 8 -10.39 0.37 7.42
C TYR A 8 -11.55 0.90 6.57
N THR A 9 -11.49 2.17 6.22
CA THR A 9 -12.43 2.81 5.30
C THR A 9 -11.67 3.36 4.10
N VAL A 10 -12.16 3.13 2.88
CA VAL A 10 -11.62 3.78 1.68
C VAL A 10 -12.04 5.24 1.69
N VAL A 11 -11.07 6.16 1.66
CA VAL A 11 -11.33 7.60 1.66
C VAL A 11 -11.17 8.23 0.28
N SER A 12 -10.34 7.64 -0.57
CA SER A 12 -10.12 8.08 -1.93
C SER A 12 -9.69 6.90 -2.80
N GLU A 13 -10.13 6.92 -4.04
CA GLU A 13 -9.68 6.00 -5.08
C GLU A 13 -9.40 6.81 -6.35
N ASP A 14 -8.20 6.69 -6.89
CA ASP A 14 -7.79 7.32 -8.14
C ASP A 14 -7.31 6.25 -9.13
N THR A 15 -8.04 6.15 -10.24
CA THR A 15 -7.76 5.23 -11.36
C THR A 15 -7.33 5.96 -12.63
N ASN A 16 -7.09 7.27 -12.57
CA ASN A 16 -6.80 8.08 -13.77
C ASN A 16 -5.41 7.80 -14.36
N TYR A 17 -4.55 7.07 -13.65
CA TYR A 17 -3.16 6.84 -14.03
C TYR A 17 -2.95 5.68 -15.01
N ARG A 18 -3.83 5.50 -16.02
CA ARG A 18 -3.81 4.44 -17.06
C ARG A 18 -3.58 3.01 -16.54
N SER A 19 -2.37 2.68 -16.13
CA SER A 19 -1.93 1.38 -15.61
C SER A 19 -1.72 1.36 -14.10
N LYS A 20 -1.92 2.49 -13.39
CA LYS A 20 -1.79 2.59 -11.94
C LYS A 20 -3.14 2.89 -11.28
N LYS A 21 -3.42 2.19 -10.19
CA LYS A 21 -4.53 2.47 -9.26
C LYS A 21 -3.96 2.89 -7.92
N LEU A 22 -4.51 3.96 -7.35
CA LEU A 22 -4.15 4.46 -6.02
C LEU A 22 -5.40 4.41 -5.14
N VAL A 23 -5.29 3.76 -3.98
CA VAL A 23 -6.37 3.67 -2.99
C VAL A 23 -5.84 4.21 -1.68
N GLN A 24 -6.52 5.20 -1.12
CA GLN A 24 -6.23 5.73 0.21
C GLN A 24 -7.21 5.10 1.19
N ILE A 25 -6.65 4.54 2.27
CA ILE A 25 -7.40 3.90 3.34
C ILE A 25 -7.14 4.59 4.66
N LEU A 26 -8.19 4.78 5.44
CA LEU A 26 -8.15 5.27 6.80
C LEU A 26 -8.28 4.10 7.77
N TYR A 27 -7.38 4.00 8.73
CA TYR A 27 -7.46 3.03 9.83
C TYR A 27 -6.84 3.61 11.11
N ARG A 28 -7.18 3.02 12.26
CA ARG A 28 -6.72 3.49 13.58
C ARG A 28 -5.20 3.29 13.77
N ARG A 29 -4.59 4.11 14.64
CA ARG A 29 -3.19 3.92 15.08
C ARG A 29 -2.98 2.50 15.62
N CYS A 30 -1.87 1.88 15.23
CA CYS A 30 -1.56 0.50 15.58
C CYS A 30 -0.05 0.23 15.55
N ALA A 31 0.34 -0.97 16.01
CA ALA A 31 1.71 -1.42 15.89
C ALA A 31 2.10 -1.64 14.42
N PRO A 32 3.38 -1.48 14.03
CA PRO A 32 3.81 -1.61 12.64
C PRO A 32 3.41 -2.91 11.95
N TRP A 33 3.43 -4.05 12.66
CA TRP A 33 3.00 -5.33 12.08
C TRP A 33 1.51 -5.36 11.72
N GLN A 34 0.65 -4.69 12.51
CA GLN A 34 -0.79 -4.57 12.21
C GLN A 34 -1.02 -3.62 11.06
N GLN A 35 -0.19 -2.57 10.94
CA GLN A 35 -0.17 -1.65 9.81
C GLN A 35 0.05 -2.43 8.52
N VAL A 36 1.12 -3.23 8.46
CA VAL A 36 1.43 -4.08 7.31
C VAL A 36 0.31 -5.06 7.01
N ALA A 37 -0.25 -5.72 8.02
CA ALA A 37 -1.38 -6.64 7.83
C ALA A 37 -2.60 -5.94 7.24
N THR A 38 -2.88 -4.71 7.68
CA THR A 38 -4.01 -3.90 7.19
C THR A 38 -3.79 -3.44 5.75
N LEU A 39 -2.59 -2.95 5.42
CA LEU A 39 -2.21 -2.59 4.04
C LEU A 39 -2.30 -3.80 3.09
N LEU A 40 -1.86 -4.97 3.54
CA LEU A 40 -1.92 -6.21 2.76
C LEU A 40 -3.36 -6.69 2.54
N LYS A 41 -4.22 -6.60 3.57
CA LYS A 41 -5.66 -6.89 3.44
C LYS A 41 -6.31 -5.97 2.42
N ALA A 42 -6.11 -4.65 2.57
CA ALA A 42 -6.67 -3.67 1.66
C ALA A 42 -6.18 -3.83 0.21
N PHE A 43 -4.90 -4.22 0.01
CA PHE A 43 -4.39 -4.58 -1.30
C PHE A 43 -5.18 -5.72 -1.92
N LYS A 44 -5.37 -6.83 -1.20
CA LYS A 44 -6.10 -8.00 -1.72
C LYS A 44 -7.55 -7.66 -2.06
N ASP A 45 -8.20 -6.84 -1.23
CA ASP A 45 -9.57 -6.40 -1.44
C ASP A 45 -9.70 -5.50 -2.70
N ASN A 46 -8.62 -4.82 -3.08
CA ASN A 46 -8.58 -3.88 -4.21
C ASN A 46 -7.73 -4.37 -5.40
N ASP A 47 -7.33 -5.64 -5.41
CA ASP A 47 -6.47 -6.22 -6.45
C ASP A 47 -7.21 -6.33 -7.79
N ASP A 48 -7.11 -5.28 -8.61
CA ASP A 48 -7.68 -5.25 -9.96
C ASP A 48 -6.60 -5.55 -11.01
N LYS A 49 -6.78 -6.65 -11.74
CA LYS A 49 -5.85 -7.15 -12.78
C LYS A 49 -5.72 -6.21 -13.99
N LYS A 50 -6.59 -5.21 -14.12
CA LYS A 50 -6.48 -4.17 -15.16
C LYS A 50 -5.30 -3.23 -14.94
N PHE A 51 -4.82 -3.10 -13.70
CA PHE A 51 -3.72 -2.20 -13.36
C PHE A 51 -2.41 -2.99 -13.14
N ASP A 52 -1.32 -2.48 -13.70
CA ASP A 52 0.04 -3.01 -13.53
C ASP A 52 0.62 -2.67 -12.16
N THR A 53 0.26 -1.49 -11.63
CA THR A 53 0.69 -1.01 -10.32
C THR A 53 -0.52 -0.69 -9.45
N ILE A 54 -0.55 -1.23 -8.23
CA ILE A 54 -1.56 -0.90 -7.22
C ILE A 54 -0.83 -0.28 -6.03
N VAL A 55 -1.28 0.90 -5.63
CA VAL A 55 -0.76 1.61 -4.46
C VAL A 55 -1.86 1.72 -3.42
N ILE A 56 -1.62 1.16 -2.24
CA ILE A 56 -2.44 1.33 -1.06
C ILE A 56 -1.71 2.29 -0.12
N GLN A 57 -2.32 3.42 0.19
CA GLN A 57 -1.78 4.40 1.12
C GLN A 57 -2.63 4.45 2.37
N GLY A 58 -2.00 4.24 3.52
CA GLY A 58 -2.62 4.57 4.79
C GLY A 58 -2.63 6.08 4.98
N VAL A 59 -3.72 6.62 5.51
CA VAL A 59 -3.79 8.00 5.96
C VAL A 59 -4.37 8.05 7.37
N TYR A 60 -3.98 9.07 8.13
CA TYR A 60 -4.71 9.42 9.35
C TYR A 60 -5.85 10.37 9.02
N ASN A 61 -6.86 10.43 9.88
CA ASN A 61 -7.88 11.48 9.84
C ASN A 61 -7.24 12.79 10.31
N GLN A 62 -6.31 13.32 9.51
CA GLN A 62 -5.72 14.63 9.75
C GLN A 62 -6.60 15.63 9.02
N GLU A 63 -7.22 16.51 9.78
CA GLU A 63 -7.73 17.78 9.25
C GLU A 63 -6.66 18.36 8.32
N ARG A 64 -7.02 18.58 7.06
CA ARG A 64 -6.17 19.05 5.94
C ARG A 64 -4.97 19.86 6.43
N THR A 65 -3.87 19.19 6.73
CA THR A 65 -2.63 19.84 7.11
C THR A 65 -1.79 19.92 5.83
N ILE A 66 -1.07 21.02 5.65
CA ILE A 66 -0.33 21.38 4.42
C ILE A 66 0.74 20.31 4.05
N TYR A 67 1.08 19.44 5.00
CA TYR A 67 1.94 18.27 4.82
C TYR A 67 1.12 17.00 5.05
N GLU A 68 0.71 16.34 3.97
CA GLU A 68 0.04 15.04 4.02
C GLU A 68 1.09 13.95 4.28
N TYR A 69 1.21 13.52 5.53
CA TYR A 69 2.06 12.38 5.89
C TYR A 69 1.26 11.09 5.66
N THR A 70 1.79 10.19 4.82
CA THR A 70 1.19 8.86 4.63
C THR A 70 1.48 7.99 5.85
N ASN A 71 0.43 7.35 6.38
CA ASN A 71 0.54 6.36 7.44
C ASN A 71 0.89 5.00 6.84
N GLY A 72 2.11 4.87 6.33
CA GLY A 72 2.57 3.68 5.62
C GLY A 72 1.90 3.48 4.26
N GLN A 73 2.57 2.69 3.42
CA GLN A 73 2.21 2.50 2.02
C GLN A 73 2.58 1.08 1.56
N LEU A 74 1.74 0.49 0.72
CA LEU A 74 2.05 -0.74 0.00
C LEU A 74 1.97 -0.44 -1.50
N ILE A 75 3.07 -0.70 -2.20
CA ILE A 75 3.14 -0.65 -3.66
C ILE A 75 3.29 -2.08 -4.16
N PHE A 76 2.38 -2.48 -5.03
CA PHE A 76 2.46 -3.74 -5.74
C PHE A 76 2.65 -3.48 -7.23
N ASP A 77 3.69 -4.07 -7.80
CA ASP A 77 3.97 -4.04 -9.24
C ASP A 77 3.88 -5.46 -9.80
N ARG A 78 3.04 -5.65 -10.82
CA ARG A 78 2.85 -6.95 -11.47
C ARG A 78 3.99 -7.31 -12.41
N ASN A 79 4.56 -6.30 -13.07
CA ASN A 79 5.40 -6.46 -14.26
C ASN A 79 6.76 -5.77 -14.08
N VAL A 80 7.52 -6.14 -13.05
CA VAL A 80 8.89 -5.62 -12.84
C VAL A 80 9.87 -6.41 -13.69
N ARG A 81 10.63 -5.72 -14.55
CA ARG A 81 11.70 -6.36 -15.34
C ARG A 81 12.98 -6.44 -14.52
N LEU A 82 13.49 -7.66 -14.36
CA LEU A 82 14.80 -7.94 -13.77
C LEU A 82 15.58 -8.84 -14.73
N GLY A 83 16.46 -8.23 -15.53
CA GLY A 83 17.12 -8.93 -16.65
C GLY A 83 16.09 -9.40 -17.69
N SER A 84 16.09 -10.71 -17.98
CA SER A 84 15.14 -11.34 -18.90
C SER A 84 13.83 -11.81 -18.24
N GLN A 85 13.68 -11.63 -16.92
CA GLN A 85 12.52 -12.10 -16.17
C GLN A 85 11.54 -10.96 -15.88
N THR A 86 10.26 -11.30 -15.86
CA THR A 86 9.18 -10.44 -15.37
C THR A 86 8.73 -10.99 -14.02
N LEU A 87 8.81 -10.17 -12.98
CA LEU A 87 8.59 -10.56 -11.59
C LEU A 87 7.52 -9.68 -10.93
N LYS A 88 6.86 -10.26 -9.92
CA LYS A 88 5.99 -9.49 -9.03
C LYS A 88 6.82 -8.87 -7.92
N ARG A 89 6.50 -7.63 -7.54
CA ARG A 89 7.18 -6.91 -6.46
C ARG A 89 6.18 -6.33 -5.50
N TYR A 90 6.42 -6.55 -4.21
CA TYR A 90 5.79 -5.83 -3.11
C TYR A 90 6.83 -4.89 -2.50
N GLN A 91 6.45 -3.63 -2.31
CA GLN A 91 7.22 -2.68 -1.51
C GLN A 91 6.29 -2.19 -0.41
N ILE A 92 6.72 -2.38 0.83
CA ILE A 92 5.95 -2.06 2.02
C ILE A 92 6.76 -1.03 2.80
N GLU A 93 6.12 0.09 3.05
CA GLU A 93 6.65 1.24 3.74
C GLU A 93 5.82 1.41 5.01
N THR A 94 6.48 1.39 6.16
CA THR A 94 5.86 1.69 7.44
C THR A 94 6.44 3.01 7.93
N ASP A 95 5.57 3.98 8.23
CA ASP A 95 5.98 5.33 8.64
C ASP A 95 5.17 5.78 9.87
N ASN A 96 5.79 6.63 10.68
CA ASN A 96 5.19 7.39 11.78
C ASN A 96 5.14 8.92 11.50
N GLY A 97 5.55 9.36 10.31
CA GLY A 97 5.63 10.75 9.87
C GLY A 97 7.00 11.42 10.05
N TYR A 98 7.98 10.72 10.63
CA TYR A 98 9.33 11.24 10.92
C TYR A 98 10.48 10.35 10.43
N ALA A 99 10.26 9.04 10.26
CA ALA A 99 11.25 8.10 9.77
C ALA A 99 10.58 6.95 9.02
N MET A 100 11.09 6.65 7.81
CA MET A 100 10.60 5.54 7.00
C MET A 100 11.48 4.30 7.15
N ASP A 101 10.84 3.19 7.55
CA ASP A 101 11.38 1.85 7.33
C ASP A 101 10.65 1.21 6.15
N ALA A 102 11.41 0.65 5.20
CA ALA A 102 10.85 0.06 4.00
C ALA A 102 11.41 -1.34 3.76
N VAL A 103 10.53 -2.28 3.40
CA VAL A 103 10.86 -3.63 2.99
C VAL A 103 10.41 -3.84 1.55
N ARG A 104 11.33 -4.30 0.70
CA ARG A 104 11.04 -4.68 -0.69
C ARG A 104 11.18 -6.19 -0.86
N ILE A 105 10.11 -6.83 -1.31
CA ILE A 105 10.03 -8.27 -1.57
C ILE A 105 9.82 -8.47 -3.07
N VAL A 106 10.74 -9.17 -3.72
CA VAL A 106 10.61 -9.58 -5.12
C VAL A 106 10.32 -11.07 -5.14
N VAL A 107 9.25 -11.46 -5.84
CA VAL A 107 8.81 -12.86 -5.91
C VAL A 107 9.00 -13.35 -7.33
N SER A 108 9.88 -14.36 -7.49
CA SER A 108 9.95 -15.19 -8.69
C SER A 108 9.10 -16.43 -8.50
N GLU A 109 8.46 -16.87 -9.58
CA GLU A 109 7.87 -18.21 -9.64
C GLU A 109 8.95 -19.29 -9.55
#